data_AF-A0A8T5MR15-F1
#
_entry.id   AF-A0A8T5MR15-F1
#
_cell.length_a   1.000
_cell.length_b   1.000
_cell.length_c   1.000
_cell.angle_alpha   90.00
_cell.angle_beta   90.00
_cell.angle_gamma   90.00
#
_symmetry.space_group_name_H-M   'P 1'
#
loop_
_entity.id
_entity.type
_entity.pdbx_description
1 polymer ?
#
loop_
_entity_poly.entity_id
_entity_poly.type
_entity_poly.pdbx_seq_one_letter_code
_entity_poly.pdbx_strand_id
1 'polypeptide(L)'
;MVESRSKKISVLIFLFAIFILLVVVTGGWIYRMYTEQTAYSESKTLATVECSRYYYSINPESVLYENGTLYFEISNTLGADIDKMVVESIGGQKEVDVGGLSQGVTLPVSVPMEVVEWAVVYPPGCRGVNFKNISFEPKTG
;
A
#
# COMPACT_ATOMS: atom_id res chain seq x y z
N MET A 1 38.42 -58.32 -17.85
CA MET A 1 37.12 -58.01 -17.20
C MET A 1 37.16 -56.84 -16.19
N VAL A 2 38.29 -56.14 -15.99
CA VAL A 2 38.40 -55.05 -15.00
C VAL A 2 37.97 -53.68 -15.57
N GLU A 3 38.12 -53.47 -16.88
CA GLU A 3 37.89 -52.17 -17.51
C GLU A 3 36.42 -51.72 -17.55
N SER A 4 35.46 -52.66 -17.60
CA SER A 4 34.03 -52.32 -17.63
C SER A 4 33.46 -51.94 -16.25
N ARG A 5 34.11 -52.35 -15.14
CA ARG A 5 33.73 -51.98 -13.77
C ARG A 5 34.19 -50.55 -13.42
N SER A 6 35.41 -50.18 -13.84
CA SER A 6 35.98 -48.85 -13.55
C SER A 6 35.18 -47.71 -14.21
N LYS A 7 34.77 -47.88 -15.48
CA LYS A 7 33.94 -46.89 -16.20
C LYS A 7 32.57 -46.69 -15.53
N LYS A 8 31.96 -47.76 -15.01
CA LYS A 8 30.67 -47.68 -14.29
C LYS A 8 30.78 -46.94 -12.95
N ILE A 9 31.89 -47.11 -12.24
CA ILE A 9 32.15 -46.41 -10.96
C ILE A 9 32.38 -44.91 -11.23
N SER A 10 33.14 -44.57 -12.27
CA SER A 10 33.37 -43.17 -12.65
C SER A 10 32.08 -42.44 -13.05
N VAL A 11 31.18 -43.11 -13.77
CA VAL A 11 29.87 -42.55 -14.14
C VAL A 11 28.98 -42.34 -12.90
N LEU A 12 28.99 -43.26 -11.95
CA LEU A 12 28.25 -43.10 -10.69
C LEU A 12 28.75 -41.92 -9.86
N ILE A 13 30.06 -41.72 -9.76
CA ILE A 13 30.64 -40.58 -9.05
C ILE A 13 30.26 -39.26 -9.72
N PHE A 14 30.28 -39.22 -11.06
CA PHE A 14 29.89 -38.03 -11.81
C PHE A 14 28.40 -37.69 -11.64
N LEU A 15 27.51 -38.69 -11.71
CA LEU A 15 26.08 -38.49 -11.46
C LEU A 15 25.81 -38.03 -10.02
N PHE A 16 26.55 -38.55 -9.04
CA PHE A 16 26.43 -38.13 -7.65
C PHE A 16 26.87 -36.67 -7.45
N ALA A 17 27.95 -36.23 -8.11
CA ALA A 17 28.39 -34.84 -8.09
C ALA A 17 27.35 -33.89 -8.69
N ILE A 18 26.72 -34.27 -9.81
CA ILE A 18 25.62 -33.49 -10.41
C ILE A 18 24.42 -33.41 -9.47
N PHE A 19 24.08 -34.52 -8.80
CA PHE A 19 22.97 -34.55 -7.85
C PHE A 19 23.21 -33.58 -6.67
N ILE A 20 24.42 -33.58 -6.09
CA ILE A 20 24.77 -32.63 -5.03
C ILE A 20 24.65 -31.18 -5.54
N LEU A 21 25.12 -30.91 -6.76
CA LEU A 21 25.06 -29.57 -7.34
C LEU A 21 23.61 -29.12 -7.55
N LEU A 22 22.72 -30.00 -8.01
CA LEU A 22 21.29 -29.73 -8.13
C LEU A 22 20.64 -29.43 -6.77
N VAL A 23 21.01 -30.16 -5.72
CA VAL A 23 20.49 -29.91 -4.36
C VAL A 23 20.90 -28.54 -3.84
N VAL A 24 22.15 -28.12 -4.06
CA VAL A 24 22.64 -26.79 -3.66
C VAL A 24 21.92 -25.68 -4.43
N VAL A 25 21.75 -25.84 -5.75
CA VAL A 25 21.08 -24.84 -6.59
C VAL A 25 19.60 -24.71 -6.21
N THR A 26 18.89 -25.84 -6.08
CA THR A 26 17.46 -25.84 -5.70
C THR A 26 17.27 -25.33 -4.27
N GLY A 27 18.12 -25.73 -3.33
CA GLY A 27 18.11 -25.23 -1.95
C GLY A 27 18.33 -23.72 -1.86
N GLY A 28 19.31 -23.19 -2.60
CA GLY A 28 19.57 -21.74 -2.66
C GLY A 28 18.41 -20.96 -3.31
N TRP A 29 17.79 -21.53 -4.34
CA TRP A 29 16.64 -20.91 -5.02
C TRP A 29 15.40 -20.87 -4.12
N ILE A 30 15.12 -21.98 -3.42
CA ILE A 30 14.05 -22.08 -2.43
C ILE A 30 14.30 -21.09 -1.30
N TYR A 31 15.51 -21.06 -0.72
CA TYR A 31 15.85 -20.13 0.36
C TYR A 31 15.61 -18.67 -0.05
N ARG A 32 16.07 -18.29 -1.24
CA ARG A 32 15.85 -16.94 -1.78
C ARG A 32 14.36 -16.63 -1.93
N MET A 33 13.57 -17.55 -2.47
CA MET A 33 12.12 -17.40 -2.62
C MET A 33 11.42 -17.21 -1.27
N TYR A 34 11.80 -17.98 -0.24
CA TYR A 34 11.27 -17.84 1.12
C TYR A 34 11.64 -16.49 1.76
N THR A 35 12.87 -16.02 1.59
CA THR A 35 13.30 -14.72 2.12
C THR A 35 12.60 -13.54 1.42
N GLU A 36 12.32 -13.65 0.12
CA GLU A 36 11.63 -12.60 -0.63
C GLU A 36 10.12 -12.54 -0.27
N GLN A 37 9.46 -13.69 -0.05
CA GLN A 37 8.03 -13.73 0.30
C GLN A 37 7.71 -13.26 1.73
N THR A 38 8.60 -13.53 2.68
CA THR A 38 8.40 -13.14 4.09
C THR A 38 8.45 -11.62 4.27
N ALA A 39 9.44 -10.95 3.67
CA ALA A 39 9.55 -9.49 3.71
C ALA A 39 8.38 -8.76 3.01
N TYR A 40 7.86 -9.33 1.92
CA TYR A 40 6.71 -8.77 1.21
C TYR A 40 5.38 -8.93 1.98
N SER A 41 5.22 -10.03 2.71
CA SER A 41 3.98 -10.29 3.45
C SER A 41 3.88 -9.42 4.70
N GLU A 42 4.97 -9.28 5.47
CA GLU A 42 4.99 -8.50 6.71
C GLU A 42 4.73 -7.00 6.48
N SER A 43 5.34 -6.43 5.45
CA SER A 43 5.16 -4.99 5.15
C SER A 43 3.72 -4.64 4.74
N LYS A 44 3.05 -5.51 3.98
CA LYS A 44 1.66 -5.28 3.57
C LYS A 44 0.65 -5.56 4.69
N THR A 45 0.86 -6.58 5.52
CA THR A 45 -0.03 -6.83 6.66
C THR A 45 0.09 -5.75 7.72
N LEU A 46 1.30 -5.26 8.03
CA LEU A 46 1.49 -4.16 8.98
C LEU A 46 0.77 -2.89 8.50
N ALA A 47 0.97 -2.49 7.24
CA ALA A 47 0.28 -1.34 6.67
C ALA A 47 -1.25 -1.53 6.64
N THR A 48 -1.75 -2.73 6.36
CA THR A 48 -3.20 -3.02 6.37
C THR A 48 -3.78 -2.91 7.78
N VAL A 49 -3.08 -3.43 8.78
CA VAL A 49 -3.51 -3.38 10.18
C VAL A 49 -3.51 -1.94 10.70
N GLU A 50 -2.48 -1.15 10.40
CA GLU A 50 -2.45 0.26 10.79
C GLU A 50 -3.58 1.06 10.11
N CYS A 51 -3.76 0.90 8.81
CA CYS A 51 -4.79 1.60 8.06
C CYS A 51 -6.22 1.20 8.45
N SER A 52 -6.42 -0.02 8.96
CA SER A 52 -7.72 -0.49 9.47
C SER A 52 -8.16 0.20 10.77
N ARG A 53 -7.25 0.90 11.47
CA ARG A 53 -7.59 1.65 12.69
C ARG A 53 -8.30 2.96 12.41
N TYR A 54 -8.18 3.48 11.18
CA TYR A 54 -8.81 4.74 10.80
C TYR A 54 -10.25 4.50 10.34
N TYR A 55 -11.22 5.13 10.99
CA TYR A 55 -12.62 5.08 10.62
C TYR A 55 -13.14 6.49 10.44
N TYR A 56 -13.14 6.95 9.19
CA TYR A 56 -13.59 8.29 8.84
C TYR A 56 -14.59 8.28 7.69
N SER A 57 -15.42 9.31 7.66
CA SER A 57 -16.39 9.59 6.60
C SER A 57 -16.23 11.02 6.13
N ILE A 58 -16.53 11.25 4.85
CA ILE A 58 -16.56 12.58 4.26
C ILE A 58 -18.02 12.88 3.94
N ASN A 59 -18.51 14.04 4.37
CA ASN A 59 -19.88 14.44 4.10
C ASN A 59 -19.99 14.87 2.62
N PRO A 60 -20.69 14.11 1.75
CA PRO A 60 -20.73 14.42 0.32
C PRO A 60 -21.41 15.76 0.02
N GLU A 61 -22.34 16.21 0.87
CA GLU A 61 -23.05 17.49 0.68
C GLU A 61 -22.17 18.70 1.03
N SER A 62 -21.12 18.50 1.82
CA SER A 62 -20.16 19.56 2.21
C SER A 62 -19.08 19.81 1.16
N VAL A 63 -19.02 18.98 0.12
CA VAL A 63 -17.95 19.02 -0.86
C VAL A 63 -18.18 20.17 -1.84
N LEU A 64 -17.22 21.08 -1.90
CA LEU A 64 -17.28 22.26 -2.76
C LEU A 64 -15.89 22.55 -3.34
N TYR A 65 -15.86 22.97 -4.60
CA TYR A 65 -14.63 23.47 -5.22
C TYR A 65 -14.83 24.91 -5.70
N GLU A 66 -14.08 25.83 -5.10
CA GLU A 66 -14.14 27.25 -5.41
C GLU A 66 -12.74 27.87 -5.37
N ASN A 67 -12.43 28.73 -6.36
CA ASN A 67 -11.18 29.49 -6.44
C ASN A 67 -9.90 28.64 -6.29
N GLY A 68 -9.84 27.46 -6.91
CA GLY A 68 -8.66 26.59 -6.83
C GLY A 68 -8.48 25.87 -5.49
N THR A 69 -9.53 25.85 -4.65
CA THR A 69 -9.50 25.22 -3.33
C THR A 69 -10.67 24.24 -3.19
N LEU A 70 -10.34 23.01 -2.78
CA LEU A 70 -11.32 21.98 -2.44
C LEU A 70 -11.69 22.11 -0.95
N TYR A 71 -12.98 22.15 -0.66
CA TYR A 71 -13.55 22.20 0.68
C TYR A 71 -14.39 20.94 0.92
N PHE A 72 -14.27 20.35 2.10
CA PHE A 72 -15.11 19.24 2.54
C PHE A 72 -15.06 19.10 4.06
N GLU A 73 -16.06 18.47 4.64
CA GLU A 73 -16.07 18.06 6.04
C GLU A 73 -15.67 16.59 6.18
N ILE A 74 -14.75 16.32 7.10
CA ILE A 74 -14.33 14.98 7.48
C ILE A 74 -14.75 14.71 8.92
N SER A 75 -15.27 13.51 9.18
CA SER A 75 -15.65 13.05 10.51
C SER A 75 -14.91 11.77 10.85
N ASN A 76 -14.30 11.70 12.03
CA ASN A 76 -13.83 10.44 12.59
C ASN A 76 -14.95 9.82 13.42
N THR A 77 -15.41 8.62 13.06
CA THR A 77 -16.56 7.98 13.70
C THR A 77 -16.16 7.07 14.85
N LEU A 78 -15.20 6.17 14.59
CA LEU A 78 -14.81 5.08 15.51
C LEU A 78 -13.31 4.80 15.46
N GLY A 79 -12.52 5.68 14.83
CA GLY A 79 -11.13 5.41 14.49
C GLY A 79 -10.14 6.03 15.45
N ALA A 80 -8.89 5.59 15.33
CA ALA A 80 -7.76 6.27 15.92
C ALA A 80 -7.69 7.73 15.46
N ASP A 81 -7.12 8.58 16.30
CA ASP A 81 -6.92 9.99 15.99
C ASP A 81 -6.12 10.14 14.70
N ILE A 82 -6.56 11.07 13.86
CA ILE A 82 -5.96 11.35 12.56
C ILE A 82 -5.37 12.75 12.62
N ASP A 83 -4.05 12.85 12.56
CA ASP A 83 -3.38 14.16 12.53
C ASP A 83 -3.28 14.71 11.10
N LYS A 84 -3.13 13.82 10.13
CA LYS A 84 -2.82 14.18 8.74
C LYS A 84 -3.63 13.35 7.77
N MET A 85 -4.00 13.99 6.66
CA MET A 85 -4.67 13.37 5.53
C MET A 85 -3.94 13.72 4.24
N VAL A 86 -3.98 12.83 3.27
CA VAL A 86 -3.51 13.08 1.90
C VAL A 86 -4.73 13.22 1.01
N VAL A 87 -4.74 14.28 0.22
CA VAL A 87 -5.72 14.50 -0.84
C VAL A 87 -5.00 14.40 -2.18
N GLU A 88 -5.49 13.53 -3.05
CA GLU A 88 -4.92 13.26 -4.36
C GLU A 88 -5.94 13.54 -5.45
N SER A 89 -5.53 14.28 -6.48
CA SER A 89 -6.31 14.51 -7.69
C SER A 89 -5.36 14.63 -8.89
N ILE A 90 -5.87 15.09 -10.04
CA ILE A 90 -5.07 15.28 -11.27
C ILE A 90 -3.92 16.27 -11.05
N GLY A 91 -4.10 17.29 -10.21
CA GLY A 91 -3.07 18.25 -9.84
C GLY A 91 -1.95 17.70 -8.94
N GLY A 92 -2.03 16.43 -8.54
CA GLY A 92 -1.05 15.76 -7.68
C GLY A 92 -1.59 15.43 -6.30
N GLN A 93 -0.68 15.14 -5.37
CA GLN A 93 -0.98 14.81 -3.98
C GLN A 93 -0.60 15.95 -3.04
N LYS A 94 -1.46 16.23 -2.07
CA LYS A 94 -1.22 17.23 -1.04
C LYS A 94 -1.53 16.64 0.33
N GLU A 95 -0.55 16.72 1.23
CA GLU A 95 -0.74 16.41 2.64
C GLU A 95 -1.35 17.61 3.35
N VAL A 96 -2.34 17.35 4.20
CA VAL A 96 -3.14 18.32 4.93
C VAL A 96 -3.12 17.94 6.40
N ASP A 97 -2.73 18.89 7.23
CA ASP A 97 -2.82 18.77 8.68
C ASP A 97 -4.27 19.02 9.10
N VAL A 98 -4.90 18.03 9.71
CA VAL A 98 -6.28 18.10 10.22
C VAL A 98 -6.32 18.30 11.73
N GLY A 99 -5.16 18.55 12.37
CA GLY A 99 -5.09 19.03 13.76
C GLY A 99 -5.59 18.05 14.82
N GLY A 100 -5.53 16.75 14.53
CA GLY A 100 -5.98 15.71 15.46
C GLY A 100 -7.49 15.51 15.43
N LEU A 101 -7.99 14.96 14.32
CA LEU A 101 -9.39 14.56 14.16
C LEU A 101 -9.70 13.38 15.11
N SER A 102 -10.09 13.71 16.33
CA SER A 102 -10.42 12.74 17.37
C SER A 102 -11.75 12.03 17.11
N GLN A 103 -11.97 10.90 17.77
CA GLN A 103 -13.22 10.15 17.65
C GLN A 103 -14.45 11.03 17.94
N GLY A 104 -15.44 10.98 17.05
CA GLY A 104 -16.69 11.74 17.12
C GLY A 104 -16.58 13.19 16.66
N VAL A 105 -15.39 13.64 16.25
CA VAL A 105 -15.17 15.02 15.79
C VAL A 105 -15.38 15.11 14.28
N THR A 106 -16.04 16.19 13.87
CA THR A 106 -16.16 16.62 12.47
C THR A 106 -15.39 17.93 12.29
N LEU A 107 -14.54 18.00 11.27
CA LEU A 107 -13.78 19.20 10.94
C LEU A 107 -13.94 19.58 9.47
N PRO A 108 -14.09 20.88 9.16
CA PRO A 108 -13.96 21.38 7.80
C PRO A 108 -12.48 21.37 7.39
N VAL A 109 -12.22 20.94 6.16
CA VAL A 109 -10.88 20.86 5.57
C VAL A 109 -10.89 21.66 4.27
N SER A 110 -9.87 22.50 4.09
CA SER A 110 -9.64 23.27 2.87
C SER A 110 -8.28 22.94 2.28
N VAL A 111 -8.26 22.58 1.00
CA VAL A 111 -7.08 22.07 0.31
C VAL A 111 -6.85 22.89 -0.95
N PRO A 112 -5.85 23.80 -0.97
CA PRO A 112 -5.52 24.54 -2.18
C PRO A 112 -4.84 23.58 -3.15
N MET A 113 -5.56 23.14 -4.17
CA MET A 113 -5.06 22.23 -5.19
C MET A 113 -5.95 22.28 -6.44
N GLU A 114 -5.36 22.01 -7.60
CA GLU A 114 -6.13 21.80 -8.83
C GLU A 114 -6.80 20.43 -8.78
N VAL A 115 -8.12 20.42 -8.87
CA VAL A 115 -8.94 19.21 -8.95
C VAL A 115 -9.84 19.24 -10.18
N VAL A 116 -10.13 18.06 -10.73
CA VAL A 116 -11.01 17.91 -11.90
C VAL A 116 -12.06 16.85 -11.55
N GLU A 117 -13.22 17.31 -11.08
CA GLU A 117 -14.45 16.51 -10.84
C GLU A 117 -14.34 15.41 -9.76
N TRP A 118 -13.13 15.03 -9.36
CA TRP A 118 -12.89 14.03 -8.32
C TRP A 118 -11.61 14.32 -7.52
N ALA A 119 -11.60 13.82 -6.30
CA ALA A 119 -10.43 13.73 -5.44
C ALA A 119 -10.50 12.46 -4.60
N VAL A 120 -9.34 11.93 -4.20
CA VAL A 120 -9.23 10.79 -3.30
C VAL A 120 -8.59 11.25 -2.01
N VAL A 121 -9.20 10.91 -0.88
CA VAL A 121 -8.75 11.31 0.44
C VAL A 121 -8.42 10.08 1.26
N TYR A 122 -7.25 10.05 1.89
CA TYR A 122 -6.77 8.92 2.68
C TYR A 122 -5.72 9.33 3.73
N PRO A 123 -5.59 8.61 4.86
CA PRO A 123 -4.47 8.81 5.79
C PRO A 123 -3.12 8.47 5.12
N PRO A 124 -2.01 9.12 5.49
CA PRO A 124 -0.69 8.83 4.94
C PRO A 124 -0.36 7.33 4.96
N GLY A 125 0.08 6.79 3.81
CA GLY A 125 0.38 5.36 3.65
C GLY A 125 -0.83 4.44 3.39
N CYS A 126 -2.06 4.95 3.44
CA CYS A 126 -3.28 4.13 3.36
C CYS A 126 -4.01 4.15 2.01
N ARG A 127 -3.44 4.76 0.95
CA ARG A 127 -4.07 4.89 -0.38
C ARG A 127 -4.69 3.60 -0.92
N GLY A 128 -4.01 2.47 -0.77
CA GLY A 128 -4.46 1.17 -1.30
C GLY A 128 -5.41 0.39 -0.39
N VAL A 129 -5.69 0.89 0.82
CA VAL A 129 -6.38 0.14 1.88
C VAL A 129 -7.60 0.89 2.41
N ASN A 130 -7.46 2.18 2.69
CA ASN A 130 -8.50 2.97 3.35
C ASN A 130 -8.57 4.39 2.77
N PHE A 131 -9.26 4.50 1.65
CA PHE A 131 -9.46 5.74 0.91
C PHE A 131 -10.94 6.04 0.71
N LYS A 132 -11.26 7.32 0.53
CA LYS A 132 -12.59 7.81 0.16
C LYS A 132 -12.50 8.59 -1.14
N ASN A 133 -13.35 8.25 -2.09
CA ASN A 133 -13.52 9.02 -3.30
C ASN A 133 -14.51 10.15 -3.02
N ILE A 134 -14.12 11.35 -3.41
CA ILE A 134 -14.93 12.54 -3.42
C ILE A 134 -15.21 12.85 -4.89
N SER A 135 -16.48 13.05 -5.24
CA SER A 135 -16.91 13.57 -6.53
C SER A 135 -17.69 14.87 -6.30
N PHE A 136 -17.46 15.87 -7.14
CA PHE A 136 -18.17 17.14 -7.09
C PHE A 136 -18.31 17.72 -8.49
N GLU A 137 -19.38 18.47 -8.70
CA GLU A 137 -19.52 19.25 -9.92
C GLU A 137 -18.70 20.54 -9.77
N PRO A 138 -17.67 20.77 -10.61
CA PRO A 138 -16.96 22.04 -10.58
C PRO A 138 -17.95 23.14 -10.94
N LYS A 139 -18.19 24.07 -10.02
CA LYS A 139 -18.89 25.32 -10.35
C LYS A 139 -17.93 26.12 -11.22
N THR A 140 -18.11 26.02 -12.53
CA THR A 140 -17.46 26.90 -13.50
C THR A 140 -17.96 28.32 -13.22
N GLY A 141 -17.07 29.15 -12.66
CA GLY A 141 -17.25 30.60 -12.60
C GLY A 141 -17.02 31.24 -13.95
#